data_AF-A0A4Q4NKR0-F1
#
_entry.id   AF-A0A4Q4NKR0-F1
#
_cell.length_a   1.000
_cell.length_b   1.000
_cell.length_c   1.000
_cell.angle_alpha   90.00
_cell.angle_beta   90.00
_cell.angle_gamma   90.00
#
_symmetry.space_group_name_H-M   'P 1'
#
loop_
_entity.id
_entity.type
_entity.pdbx_description
1 polymer ?
#
loop_
_entity_poly.entity_id
_entity_poly.type
_entity_poly.pdbx_seq_one_letter_code
_entity_poly.pdbx_strand_id
1 'polypeptide(L)'
;MYNGLATLRPMANGLSRSTSSIFIPFIYKFSPKHVPQVMCSIEGVNIKMPVDTGSTGTLIGAPILPNISPTEGKPAHHFFTSSKILYVGRLVKLPMDFIGEAGSYATANVPVLIVDRSWRCPWYNPSKDRFECPPGPDGEQAEERDTSEITYMGVGFGRNGLKDGMPFATPSINPFLNIDAIDGEPIQNGTMRAGYIISTEGIQIGLTPRNTKAFAFSSLDPGLNHGEDARDWAMAKMCFSINDEGRNDGTLLVDTGVAQMYIRAERDVSIPTVVIPNPNPNGHTKMVKRVKPGTNITVGFPSLDQPATSYSFVVGEKSLIEPNYVFPQLPEHPPYINTGRNLLFGYSIAFDAVRGRFGFRPVGNHGSSSVL
;
A
#
# COMPACT_ATOMS: atom_id res chain seq x y z
N MET A 1 -48.93 -11.35 -0.63
CA MET A 1 -48.86 -10.17 0.24
C MET A 1 -48.18 -10.56 1.54
N TYR A 2 -46.88 -10.27 1.67
CA TYR A 2 -46.22 -10.02 2.95
C TYR A 2 -45.02 -9.13 2.66
N ASN A 3 -45.21 -7.84 2.90
CA ASN A 3 -44.22 -6.80 2.82
C ASN A 3 -43.26 -6.92 4.01
N GLY A 4 -41.99 -7.19 3.75
CA GLY A 4 -40.91 -7.06 4.72
C GLY A 4 -39.90 -6.03 4.22
N LEU A 5 -40.23 -4.75 4.37
CA LEU A 5 -39.30 -3.65 4.14
C LEU A 5 -38.15 -3.76 5.15
N ALA A 6 -36.99 -4.20 4.69
CA ALA A 6 -35.74 -4.10 5.44
C ALA A 6 -35.36 -2.62 5.51
N THR A 7 -35.67 -1.99 6.63
CA THR A 7 -35.14 -0.67 6.99
C THR A 7 -33.62 -0.76 7.11
N LEU A 8 -32.90 -0.24 6.11
CA LEU A 8 -31.49 0.12 6.21
C LEU A 8 -31.34 1.12 7.37
N ARG A 9 -30.86 0.65 8.53
CA ARG A 9 -30.44 1.53 9.60
C ARG A 9 -29.17 2.25 9.16
N PRO A 10 -29.10 3.59 9.19
CA PRO A 10 -27.84 4.30 9.00
C PRO A 10 -26.92 3.91 10.16
N MET A 11 -25.79 3.25 9.86
CA MET A 11 -24.77 2.99 10.87
C MET A 11 -24.31 4.33 11.44
N ALA A 12 -24.50 4.51 12.76
CA ALA A 12 -24.10 5.72 13.46
C ALA A 12 -22.63 6.06 13.18
N ASN A 13 -22.40 7.29 12.71
CA ASN A 13 -21.10 7.89 12.49
C ASN A 13 -20.33 7.99 13.82
N GLY A 14 -19.54 6.97 14.14
CA GLY A 14 -18.64 6.95 15.32
C GLY A 14 -17.43 7.89 15.20
N LEU A 15 -17.45 8.78 14.22
CA LEU A 15 -16.43 9.80 13.95
C LEU A 15 -16.74 11.13 14.67
N SER A 16 -17.91 11.29 15.31
CA SER A 16 -18.39 12.59 15.83
C SER A 16 -17.48 13.26 16.87
N ARG A 17 -16.54 12.52 17.46
CA ARG A 17 -15.53 13.03 18.42
C ARG A 17 -14.13 13.19 17.82
N SER A 18 -13.89 12.68 16.61
CA SER A 18 -12.57 12.72 15.96
C SER A 18 -12.44 14.02 15.17
N THR A 19 -11.66 14.95 15.72
CA THR A 19 -11.43 16.30 15.17
C THR A 19 -10.00 16.52 14.72
N SER A 20 -9.05 15.75 15.24
CA SER A 20 -7.62 15.91 14.97
C SER A 20 -7.22 15.17 13.70
N SER A 21 -6.55 15.88 12.80
CA SER A 21 -5.98 15.34 11.57
C SER A 21 -4.92 16.29 11.04
N ILE A 22 -3.92 15.75 10.34
CA ILE A 22 -2.88 16.53 9.68
C ILE A 22 -2.79 16.15 8.20
N PHE A 23 -2.48 17.12 7.35
CA PHE A 23 -2.20 16.89 5.94
C PHE A 23 -0.68 16.94 5.69
N ILE A 24 -0.15 15.90 5.07
CA ILE A 24 1.25 15.72 4.72
C ILE A 24 1.35 15.77 3.18
N PRO A 25 1.93 16.83 2.61
CA PRO A 25 2.05 16.97 1.16
C PRO A 25 3.10 16.02 0.61
N PHE A 26 2.94 15.62 -0.66
CA PHE A 26 4.05 15.01 -1.37
C PHE A 26 5.12 16.04 -1.71
N ILE A 27 6.39 15.64 -1.61
CA ILE A 27 7.53 16.51 -1.95
C ILE A 27 7.62 16.79 -3.46
N TYR A 28 7.04 15.91 -4.28
CA TYR A 28 6.93 16.04 -5.72
C TYR A 28 5.48 15.80 -6.14
N LYS A 29 5.07 16.43 -7.25
CA LYS A 29 3.78 16.16 -7.87
C LYS A 29 3.62 14.66 -8.12
N PHE A 30 2.46 14.11 -7.76
CA PHE A 30 2.17 12.70 -7.99
C PHE A 30 2.33 12.32 -9.48
N SER A 31 2.92 11.15 -9.71
CA SER A 31 3.40 10.76 -11.03
C SER A 31 3.39 9.24 -11.19
N PRO A 32 3.12 8.71 -12.40
CA PRO A 32 3.33 7.30 -12.68
C PRO A 32 4.81 6.89 -12.66
N LYS A 33 5.74 7.85 -12.77
CA LYS A 33 7.18 7.58 -12.99
C LYS A 33 7.96 7.27 -11.71
N HIS A 34 7.54 7.78 -10.57
CA HIS A 34 8.22 7.59 -9.30
C HIS A 34 7.22 7.30 -8.18
N VAL A 35 7.68 6.66 -7.12
CA VAL A 35 6.89 6.44 -5.91
C VAL A 35 6.57 7.81 -5.29
N PRO A 36 5.35 8.06 -4.77
CA PRO A 36 5.07 9.24 -3.98
C PRO A 36 5.99 9.30 -2.76
N GLN A 37 6.50 10.48 -2.44
CA GLN A 37 7.42 10.68 -1.33
C GLN A 37 6.92 11.80 -0.43
N VAL A 38 7.08 11.59 0.88
CA VAL A 38 6.87 12.62 1.91
C VAL A 38 8.21 12.99 2.53
N MET A 39 8.27 14.16 3.17
CA MET A 39 9.43 14.50 3.99
C MET A 39 9.19 14.01 5.42
N CYS A 40 10.17 13.31 5.98
CA CYS A 40 10.20 13.00 7.41
C CYS A 40 11.55 13.33 8.04
N SER A 41 11.57 13.56 9.36
CA SER A 41 12.80 13.69 10.15
C SER A 41 12.87 12.55 11.18
N ILE A 42 14.03 11.92 11.29
CA ILE A 42 14.33 10.86 12.28
C ILE A 42 15.73 11.13 12.81
N GLU A 43 15.89 11.22 14.14
CA GLU A 43 17.18 11.55 14.76
C GLU A 43 17.85 12.81 14.18
N GLY A 44 17.04 13.81 13.80
CA GLY A 44 17.50 15.05 13.18
C GLY A 44 17.91 14.94 11.71
N VAL A 45 17.76 13.76 11.09
CA VAL A 45 18.06 13.52 9.67
C VAL A 45 16.77 13.65 8.85
N ASN A 46 16.77 14.59 7.91
CA ASN A 46 15.67 14.74 6.94
C ASN A 46 15.78 13.69 5.83
N ILE A 47 14.69 12.95 5.61
CA ILE A 47 14.61 11.82 4.69
C ILE A 47 13.42 12.02 3.74
N LYS A 48 13.69 11.87 2.44
CA LYS A 48 12.65 11.80 1.40
C LYS A 48 12.10 10.38 1.37
N MET A 49 11.02 10.14 2.10
CA MET A 49 10.52 8.80 2.38
C MET A 49 9.51 8.35 1.32
N PRO A 50 9.79 7.29 0.52
CA PRO A 50 8.81 6.68 -0.37
C PRO A 50 7.66 6.06 0.44
N VAL A 51 6.42 6.39 0.08
CA VAL A 51 5.21 5.86 0.71
C VAL A 51 4.70 4.66 -0.10
N ASP A 52 4.56 3.53 0.56
CA ASP A 52 4.09 2.29 -0.05
C ASP A 52 2.93 1.67 0.72
N THR A 53 1.75 1.65 0.11
CA THR A 53 0.57 0.96 0.62
C THR A 53 0.58 -0.54 0.32
N GLY A 54 1.54 -1.03 -0.46
CA GLY A 54 1.76 -2.43 -0.79
C GLY A 54 2.47 -3.24 0.29
N SER A 55 3.03 -2.61 1.31
CA SER A 55 3.77 -3.24 2.41
C SER A 55 3.52 -2.49 3.73
N THR A 56 4.02 -3.01 4.86
CA THR A 56 3.88 -2.37 6.17
C THR A 56 5.24 -2.33 6.88
N GLY A 57 5.57 -1.18 7.45
CA GLY A 57 6.81 -0.94 8.18
C GLY A 57 7.79 -0.02 7.47
N THR A 58 8.61 0.69 8.23
CA THR A 58 9.65 1.58 7.72
C THR A 58 10.99 0.87 7.64
N LEU A 59 11.71 1.01 6.53
CA LEU A 59 13.07 0.51 6.31
C LEU A 59 14.01 1.70 6.05
N ILE A 60 15.12 1.73 6.77
CA ILE A 60 16.16 2.76 6.60
C ILE A 60 17.53 2.09 6.67
N GLY A 61 18.40 2.34 5.70
CA GLY A 61 19.79 1.88 5.71
C GLY A 61 20.53 2.37 6.96
N ALA A 62 21.26 1.47 7.63
CA ALA A 62 22.06 1.83 8.80
C ALA A 62 23.01 3.03 8.57
N PRO A 63 23.65 3.21 7.39
CA PRO A 63 24.50 4.38 7.13
C PRO A 63 23.77 5.73 7.13
N ILE A 64 22.44 5.75 6.94
CA ILE A 64 21.64 6.97 6.89
C ILE A 64 21.40 7.54 8.30
N LEU A 65 21.36 6.67 9.31
CA LEU A 65 21.15 7.03 10.72
C LEU A 65 22.36 6.60 11.56
N PRO A 66 23.54 7.22 11.36
CA PRO A 66 24.79 6.78 11.97
C PRO A 66 24.82 6.91 13.51
N ASN A 67 23.89 7.67 14.08
CA ASN A 67 23.75 7.86 15.53
C ASN A 67 23.11 6.65 16.23
N ILE A 68 22.44 5.77 15.49
CA ILE A 68 21.83 4.56 16.06
C ILE A 68 22.92 3.51 16.27
N SER A 69 23.06 3.04 17.51
CA SER A 69 24.06 2.04 17.85
C SER A 69 23.85 0.75 17.03
N PRO A 70 24.91 0.08 16.54
CA PRO A 70 24.80 -1.19 15.81
C PRO A 70 24.26 -2.36 16.67
N THR A 71 24.17 -2.20 17.98
CA THR A 71 23.64 -3.21 18.91
C THR A 71 22.22 -2.93 19.39
N GLU A 72 21.64 -1.80 19.01
CA GLU A 72 20.31 -1.38 19.46
C GLU A 72 19.18 -2.13 18.72
N GLY A 73 18.07 -2.40 19.41
CA GLY A 73 16.89 -3.01 18.80
C GLY A 73 16.93 -4.54 18.72
N LYS A 74 15.98 -5.11 17.97
CA LYS A 74 15.77 -6.56 17.85
C LYS A 74 16.03 -7.04 16.42
N PRO A 75 16.80 -8.13 16.20
CA PRO A 75 17.01 -8.68 14.87
C PRO A 75 15.70 -8.93 14.12
N ALA A 76 15.65 -8.48 12.87
CA ALA A 76 14.50 -8.63 11.99
C ALA A 76 14.93 -8.72 10.53
N HIS A 77 14.01 -9.22 9.70
CA HIS A 77 14.19 -9.29 8.25
C HIS A 77 12.88 -8.96 7.55
N HIS A 78 13.02 -8.56 6.29
CA HIS A 78 11.90 -8.24 5.42
C HIS A 78 12.27 -8.66 4.00
N PHE A 79 11.42 -9.44 3.35
CA PHE A 79 11.59 -9.86 1.97
C PHE A 79 10.47 -9.32 1.08
N PHE A 80 10.83 -8.54 0.06
CA PHE A 80 9.88 -8.10 -0.96
C PHE A 80 9.76 -9.12 -2.08
N THR A 81 8.62 -9.81 -2.12
CA THR A 81 8.35 -10.90 -3.08
C THR A 81 8.38 -10.47 -4.55
N SER A 82 8.00 -9.22 -4.84
CA SER A 82 7.98 -8.66 -6.19
C SER A 82 9.38 -8.34 -6.73
N SER A 83 10.26 -7.77 -5.90
CA SER A 83 11.62 -7.37 -6.30
C SER A 83 12.67 -8.44 -6.02
N LYS A 84 12.31 -9.47 -5.23
CA LYS A 84 13.22 -10.52 -4.75
C LYS A 84 14.40 -9.95 -3.96
N ILE A 85 14.12 -9.00 -3.07
CA ILE A 85 15.13 -8.36 -2.23
C ILE A 85 14.88 -8.74 -0.77
N LEU A 86 15.92 -9.24 -0.10
CA LEU A 86 15.96 -9.42 1.34
C LEU A 86 16.64 -8.22 2.00
N TYR A 87 16.03 -7.73 3.08
CA TYR A 87 16.61 -6.77 4.00
C TYR A 87 16.77 -7.45 5.35
N VAL A 88 17.94 -7.31 5.96
CA VAL A 88 18.24 -7.82 7.29
C VAL A 88 18.79 -6.70 8.14
N GLY A 89 18.34 -6.64 9.38
CA GLY A 89 18.84 -5.67 10.33
C GLY A 89 18.11 -5.75 11.64
N ARG A 90 17.78 -4.60 12.23
CA ARG A 90 17.20 -4.51 13.58
C ARG A 90 16.00 -3.57 13.62
N LEU A 91 14.93 -3.99 14.31
CA LEU A 91 13.81 -3.14 14.66
C LEU A 91 14.19 -2.27 15.86
N VAL A 92 14.29 -0.96 15.63
CA VAL A 92 14.56 0.07 16.64
C VAL A 92 13.35 0.98 16.74
N LYS A 93 12.84 1.24 17.94
CA LYS A 93 11.69 2.14 18.12
C LYS A 93 12.18 3.58 18.06
N LEU A 94 11.77 4.33 17.05
CA LEU A 94 12.24 5.69 16.79
C LEU A 94 11.05 6.65 16.62
N PRO A 95 11.22 7.93 17.04
CA PRO A 95 10.30 8.99 16.64
C PRO A 95 10.51 9.32 15.16
N MET A 96 9.41 9.43 14.42
CA MET A 96 9.36 9.86 13.04
C MET A 96 8.47 11.08 12.93
N ASP A 97 9.05 12.23 12.57
CA ASP A 97 8.30 13.46 12.36
C ASP A 97 7.94 13.63 10.89
N PHE A 98 6.65 13.65 10.56
CA PHE A 98 6.12 13.91 9.23
C PHE A 98 5.89 15.40 9.04
N ILE A 99 6.49 15.99 8.02
CA ILE A 99 6.38 17.43 7.77
C ILE A 99 5.07 17.72 7.02
N GLY A 100 4.20 18.50 7.64
CA GLY A 100 2.93 18.98 7.09
C GLY A 100 3.05 20.36 6.43
N GLU A 101 1.89 20.94 6.08
CA GLU A 101 1.82 22.28 5.52
C GLU A 101 2.07 23.37 6.57
N ALA A 102 2.55 24.53 6.12
CA ALA A 102 2.74 25.72 6.96
C ALA A 102 3.57 25.50 8.24
N GLY A 103 4.48 24.52 8.23
CA GLY A 103 5.34 24.19 9.37
C GLY A 103 4.70 23.27 10.40
N SER A 104 3.48 22.79 10.16
CA SER A 104 2.89 21.73 11.00
C SER A 104 3.64 20.41 10.85
N TYR A 105 3.57 19.55 11.86
CA TYR A 105 4.13 18.21 11.79
C TYR A 105 3.39 17.22 12.68
N ALA A 106 3.58 15.93 12.41
CA ALA A 106 3.06 14.87 13.26
C ALA A 106 4.15 13.85 13.59
N THR A 107 4.19 13.42 14.83
CA THR A 107 5.17 12.46 15.32
C THR A 107 4.53 11.08 15.43
N ALA A 108 5.24 10.06 14.91
CA ALA A 108 4.93 8.66 15.13
C ALA A 108 6.07 7.98 15.87
N ASN A 109 5.78 7.23 16.93
CA ASN A 109 6.76 6.44 17.65
C ASN A 109 6.63 4.95 17.32
N VAL A 110 7.34 4.50 16.28
CA VAL A 110 7.19 3.15 15.71
C VAL A 110 8.51 2.39 15.60
N PRO A 111 8.49 1.05 15.60
CA PRO A 111 9.62 0.25 15.18
C PRO A 111 10.00 0.51 13.72
N VAL A 112 11.23 0.92 13.48
CA VAL A 112 11.87 1.11 12.18
C VAL A 112 12.89 -0.01 11.97
N LEU A 113 12.86 -0.66 10.81
CA LEU A 113 13.89 -1.63 10.43
C LEU A 113 15.13 -0.88 9.95
N ILE A 114 16.13 -0.79 10.81
CA ILE A 114 17.47 -0.31 10.47
C ILE A 114 18.17 -1.42 9.71
N VAL A 115 18.36 -1.24 8.42
CA VAL A 115 18.88 -2.24 7.48
C VAL A 115 20.40 -2.25 7.53
N ASP A 116 20.95 -3.31 8.13
CA ASP A 116 22.38 -3.53 8.25
C ASP A 116 22.94 -4.20 6.98
N ARG A 117 22.13 -5.04 6.30
CA ARG A 117 22.48 -5.74 5.07
C ARG A 117 21.29 -5.89 4.13
N SER A 118 21.55 -5.90 2.83
CA SER A 118 20.53 -6.19 1.82
C SER A 118 21.12 -7.05 0.71
N TRP A 119 20.29 -7.96 0.18
CA TRP A 119 20.68 -8.81 -0.93
C TRP A 119 19.55 -8.96 -1.93
N ARG A 120 19.94 -9.24 -3.17
CA ARG A 120 19.03 -9.79 -4.15
C ARG A 120 19.01 -11.31 -4.04
N CYS A 121 17.81 -11.87 -3.85
CA CYS A 121 17.61 -13.25 -3.45
C CYS A 121 16.50 -13.90 -4.30
N PRO A 122 16.80 -14.27 -5.57
CA PRO A 122 15.83 -14.82 -6.49
C PRO A 122 15.16 -16.11 -5.99
N TRP A 123 15.89 -16.92 -5.21
CA TRP A 123 15.47 -18.24 -4.73
C TRP A 123 14.91 -18.23 -3.31
N TYR A 124 14.77 -17.05 -2.68
CA TYR A 124 14.23 -16.92 -1.34
C TYR A 124 12.77 -17.40 -1.29
N ASN A 125 12.49 -18.29 -0.35
CA ASN A 125 11.18 -18.82 -0.03
C ASN A 125 10.74 -18.29 1.35
N PRO A 126 9.82 -17.32 1.40
CA PRO A 126 9.41 -16.69 2.66
C PRO A 126 8.71 -17.63 3.64
N SER A 127 8.25 -18.80 3.18
CA SER A 127 7.71 -19.83 4.09
C SER A 127 8.80 -20.57 4.86
N LYS A 128 10.03 -20.63 4.35
CA LYS A 128 11.14 -21.42 4.90
C LYS A 128 12.30 -20.57 5.39
N ASP A 129 12.71 -19.62 4.56
CA ASP A 129 13.89 -18.81 4.77
C ASP A 129 13.60 -17.66 5.73
N ARG A 130 14.68 -17.11 6.31
CA ARG A 130 14.61 -16.07 7.35
C ARG A 130 15.65 -14.98 7.07
N PHE A 131 16.78 -15.03 7.77
CA PHE A 131 17.83 -14.01 7.74
C PHE A 131 18.87 -14.20 6.64
N GLU A 132 18.82 -15.32 5.91
CA GLU A 132 19.82 -15.67 4.91
C GLU A 132 19.16 -15.89 3.56
N CYS A 133 19.88 -15.54 2.51
CA CYS A 133 19.45 -15.82 1.16
C CYS A 133 19.97 -17.20 0.74
N PRO A 134 19.07 -18.11 0.33
CA PRO A 134 19.50 -19.43 -0.11
C PRO A 134 20.29 -19.32 -1.42
N PRO A 135 21.28 -20.20 -1.65
CA PRO A 135 21.93 -20.32 -2.93
C PRO A 135 20.93 -20.77 -4.01
N GLY A 136 21.25 -20.44 -5.26
CA GLY A 136 20.50 -20.95 -6.41
C GLY A 136 20.70 -22.46 -6.62
N PRO A 137 19.88 -23.07 -7.49
CA PRO A 137 19.91 -24.51 -7.76
C PRO A 137 21.27 -24.99 -8.29
N ASP A 138 22.04 -24.10 -8.91
CA ASP A 138 23.37 -24.38 -9.46
C ASP A 138 24.50 -23.75 -8.60
N GLY A 139 24.17 -23.32 -7.38
CA GLY A 139 25.13 -22.74 -6.41
C GLY A 139 25.35 -21.23 -6.55
N GLU A 140 24.49 -20.52 -7.30
CA GLU A 140 24.57 -19.08 -7.47
C GLU A 140 24.45 -18.36 -6.13
N GLN A 141 25.34 -17.40 -5.89
CA GLN A 141 25.38 -16.63 -4.65
C GLN A 141 24.47 -15.40 -4.74
N ALA A 142 23.98 -14.97 -3.58
CA ALA A 142 23.20 -13.75 -3.48
C ALA A 142 24.07 -12.51 -3.78
N GLU A 143 23.50 -11.53 -4.48
CA GLU A 143 24.17 -10.27 -4.80
C GLU A 143 23.90 -9.27 -3.67
N GLU A 144 24.93 -8.87 -2.93
CA GLU A 144 24.81 -7.85 -1.89
C GLU A 144 24.52 -6.48 -2.51
N ARG A 145 23.67 -5.71 -1.84
CA ARG A 145 23.24 -4.39 -2.27
C ARG A 145 23.72 -3.33 -1.29
N ASP A 146 24.06 -2.17 -1.84
CA ASP A 146 24.36 -1.00 -1.03
C ASP A 146 23.14 -0.60 -0.18
N THR A 147 23.41 -0.34 1.10
CA THR A 147 22.41 0.10 2.06
C THR A 147 22.35 1.60 2.24
N SER A 148 23.30 2.37 1.67
CA SER A 148 23.43 3.81 1.87
C SER A 148 22.23 4.64 1.37
N GLU A 149 21.43 4.10 0.46
CA GLU A 149 20.25 4.76 -0.12
C GLU A 149 18.92 4.07 0.19
N ILE A 150 18.92 3.05 1.06
CA ILE A 150 17.69 2.31 1.39
C ILE A 150 16.80 3.19 2.26
N THR A 151 15.72 3.71 1.69
CA THR A 151 14.63 4.38 2.41
C THR A 151 13.31 3.89 1.83
N TYR A 152 12.39 3.49 2.71
CA TYR A 152 11.10 2.96 2.29
C TYR A 152 10.12 2.96 3.46
N MET A 153 8.86 3.34 3.24
CA MET A 153 7.84 3.33 4.29
C MET A 153 6.57 2.64 3.84
N GLY A 154 6.41 1.42 4.32
CA GLY A 154 5.20 0.63 4.22
C GLY A 154 4.11 1.15 5.16
N VAL A 155 2.96 1.54 4.59
CA VAL A 155 1.78 2.01 5.31
C VAL A 155 0.53 1.18 4.99
N GLY A 156 0.67 0.06 4.29
CA GLY A 156 -0.39 -0.89 3.98
C GLY A 156 -0.87 -1.74 5.16
N PHE A 157 -1.77 -2.68 4.86
CA PHE A 157 -2.36 -3.66 5.79
C PHE A 157 -2.65 -4.99 5.07
N GLY A 158 -2.95 -6.04 5.84
CA GLY A 158 -3.43 -7.33 5.30
C GLY A 158 -2.38 -8.21 4.62
N ARG A 159 -1.09 -7.97 4.87
CA ARG A 159 0.04 -8.68 4.25
C ARG A 159 1.09 -9.17 5.26
N ASN A 160 0.63 -9.65 6.41
CA ASN A 160 1.45 -10.22 7.49
C ASN A 160 1.55 -11.76 7.45
N GLY A 161 1.11 -12.40 6.37
CA GLY A 161 1.23 -13.84 6.23
C GLY A 161 2.69 -14.28 6.04
N LEU A 162 3.04 -15.50 6.47
CA LEU A 162 4.37 -16.06 6.24
C LEU A 162 4.78 -16.03 4.75
N LYS A 163 3.83 -16.21 3.84
CA LYS A 163 4.07 -16.19 2.39
C LYS A 163 4.35 -14.80 1.83
N ASP A 164 4.03 -13.73 2.57
CA ASP A 164 4.27 -12.36 2.15
C ASP A 164 5.73 -11.93 2.29
N GLY A 165 6.53 -12.65 3.10
CA GLY A 165 7.93 -12.31 3.36
C GLY A 165 8.11 -11.16 4.36
N MET A 166 7.03 -10.74 5.04
CA MET A 166 7.01 -9.59 5.93
C MET A 166 6.47 -10.00 7.32
N PRO A 167 7.20 -10.84 8.09
CA PRO A 167 6.66 -11.47 9.30
C PRO A 167 6.32 -10.47 10.43
N PHE A 168 6.81 -9.24 10.34
CA PHE A 168 6.58 -8.18 11.32
C PHE A 168 5.55 -7.13 10.85
N ALA A 169 4.91 -7.31 9.69
CA ALA A 169 4.00 -6.34 9.05
C ALA A 169 2.65 -6.15 9.77
N THR A 170 2.67 -5.78 11.05
CA THR A 170 1.49 -5.55 11.89
C THR A 170 1.11 -4.07 11.94
N PRO A 171 -0.11 -3.72 12.39
CA PRO A 171 -0.52 -2.32 12.53
C PRO A 171 0.38 -1.50 13.45
N SER A 172 1.06 -2.12 14.42
CA SER A 172 1.93 -1.42 15.37
C SER A 172 3.23 -0.87 14.76
N ILE A 173 3.61 -1.33 13.56
CA ILE A 173 4.77 -0.80 12.84
C ILE A 173 4.38 0.12 11.67
N ASN A 174 3.08 0.32 11.44
CA ASN A 174 2.60 1.27 10.44
C ASN A 174 2.66 2.70 11.00
N PRO A 175 3.53 3.59 10.48
CA PRO A 175 3.71 4.91 11.07
C PRO A 175 2.42 5.76 11.04
N PHE A 176 1.58 5.63 10.01
CA PHE A 176 0.36 6.43 9.90
C PHE A 176 -0.76 6.00 10.87
N LEU A 177 -0.65 4.81 11.46
CA LEU A 177 -1.61 4.34 12.47
C LEU A 177 -1.18 4.62 13.90
N ASN A 178 0.06 5.10 14.11
CA ASN A 178 0.67 5.27 15.42
C ASN A 178 1.21 6.69 15.61
N ILE A 179 0.45 7.69 15.13
CA ILE A 179 0.68 9.10 15.45
C ILE A 179 0.34 9.32 16.93
N ASP A 180 1.27 9.91 17.68
CA ASP A 180 1.07 10.22 19.10
C ASP A 180 1.14 11.70 19.44
N ALA A 181 1.65 12.55 18.55
CA ALA A 181 1.60 14.00 18.68
C ALA A 181 1.39 14.70 17.33
N ILE A 182 0.77 15.89 17.38
CA ILE A 182 0.73 16.87 16.28
C ILE A 182 1.25 18.20 16.84
N ASP A 183 2.20 18.82 16.15
CA ASP A 183 2.81 20.09 16.53
C ASP A 183 3.39 20.09 17.97
N GLY A 184 3.92 18.93 18.38
CA GLY A 184 4.47 18.72 19.73
C GLY A 184 3.41 18.44 20.81
N GLU A 185 2.13 18.58 20.50
CA GLU A 185 1.04 18.32 21.43
C GLU A 185 0.57 16.87 21.33
N PRO A 186 0.54 16.11 22.45
CA PRO A 186 0.06 14.74 22.46
C PRO A 186 -1.38 14.61 21.98
N ILE A 187 -1.64 13.59 21.16
CA ILE A 187 -2.99 13.26 20.71
C ILE A 187 -3.83 12.78 21.89
N GLN A 188 -4.86 13.55 22.23
CA GLN A 188 -5.82 13.16 23.25
C GLN A 188 -6.64 11.95 22.79
N ASN A 189 -6.89 11.03 23.71
CA ASN A 189 -7.63 9.81 23.41
C ASN A 189 -9.01 10.11 22.77
N GLY A 190 -9.30 9.45 21.64
CA GLY A 190 -10.56 9.61 20.89
C GLY A 190 -10.65 10.84 19.99
N THR A 191 -9.70 11.80 20.07
CA THR A 191 -9.70 13.00 19.22
C THR A 191 -9.17 12.73 17.81
N MET A 192 -8.39 11.67 17.63
CA MET A 192 -7.91 11.20 16.33
C MET A 192 -8.38 9.77 16.08
N ARG A 193 -8.99 9.52 14.92
CA ARG A 193 -9.27 8.16 14.47
C ARG A 193 -8.09 7.64 13.64
N ALA A 194 -7.44 6.59 14.14
CA ALA A 194 -6.33 5.94 13.44
C ALA A 194 -6.79 5.46 12.06
N GLY A 195 -6.06 5.89 11.03
CA GLY A 195 -6.43 5.77 9.64
C GLY A 195 -5.93 6.96 8.85
N TYR A 196 -5.97 6.83 7.53
CA TYR A 196 -5.44 7.85 6.62
C TYR A 196 -6.19 7.85 5.29
N ILE A 197 -6.08 8.97 4.58
CA ILE A 197 -6.52 9.16 3.19
C ILE A 197 -5.27 9.42 2.34
N ILE A 198 -5.19 8.79 1.17
CA ILE A 198 -4.15 9.06 0.18
C ILE A 198 -4.81 9.51 -1.13
N SER A 199 -4.31 10.59 -1.70
CA SER A 199 -4.73 11.13 -3.00
C SER A 199 -3.53 11.54 -3.84
N THR A 200 -3.74 12.20 -4.97
CA THR A 200 -2.65 12.77 -5.80
C THR A 200 -1.98 13.99 -5.19
N GLU A 201 -2.60 14.61 -4.20
CA GLU A 201 -2.11 15.83 -3.54
C GLU A 201 -1.18 15.50 -2.36
N GLY A 202 -1.48 14.42 -1.64
CA GLY A 202 -0.75 14.03 -0.44
C GLY A 202 -1.55 13.08 0.42
N ILE A 203 -1.29 13.14 1.73
CA ILE A 203 -1.81 12.21 2.71
C ILE A 203 -2.48 12.96 3.84
N GLN A 204 -3.73 12.64 4.14
CA GLN A 204 -4.39 13.09 5.36
C GLN A 204 -4.27 11.98 6.40
N ILE A 205 -3.60 12.22 7.51
CA ILE A 205 -3.51 11.28 8.64
C ILE A 205 -4.53 11.72 9.70
N GLY A 206 -5.28 10.77 10.24
CA GLY A 206 -6.40 11.04 11.15
C GLY A 206 -7.71 11.25 10.40
N LEU A 207 -8.64 10.31 10.58
CA LEU A 207 -9.96 10.38 9.95
C LEU A 207 -10.93 11.23 10.79
N THR A 208 -11.66 12.12 10.13
CA THR A 208 -12.69 12.98 10.73
C THR A 208 -13.98 12.86 9.94
N PRO A 209 -15.16 13.18 10.51
CA PRO A 209 -16.41 13.21 9.74
C PRO A 209 -16.31 14.09 8.49
N ARG A 210 -15.52 15.17 8.57
CA ARG A 210 -15.34 16.15 7.51
C ARG A 210 -14.56 15.55 6.34
N ASN A 211 -13.39 14.96 6.58
CA ASN A 211 -12.54 14.46 5.52
C ASN A 211 -13.03 13.12 4.93
N THR A 212 -13.90 12.37 5.62
CA THR A 212 -14.46 11.11 5.11
C THR A 212 -15.86 11.22 4.49
N LYS A 213 -16.50 12.39 4.47
CA LYS A 213 -17.93 12.54 4.12
C LYS A 213 -18.33 11.95 2.75
N ALA A 214 -17.43 12.03 1.76
CA ALA A 214 -17.69 11.63 0.37
C ALA A 214 -17.08 10.27 0.00
N PHE A 215 -16.59 9.50 0.97
CA PHE A 215 -16.03 8.18 0.71
C PHE A 215 -17.12 7.10 0.73
N ALA A 216 -17.12 6.26 -0.30
CA ALA A 216 -17.84 5.00 -0.30
C ALA A 216 -16.97 3.93 0.35
N PHE A 217 -17.39 3.44 1.51
CA PHE A 217 -16.65 2.46 2.31
C PHE A 217 -17.24 1.05 2.18
N SER A 218 -16.36 0.05 2.10
CA SER A 218 -16.69 -1.36 2.35
C SER A 218 -16.00 -1.84 3.63
N SER A 219 -16.66 -2.75 4.35
CA SER A 219 -16.04 -3.42 5.50
C SER A 219 -14.92 -4.36 5.07
N LEU A 220 -13.91 -4.47 5.91
CA LEU A 220 -12.81 -5.42 5.81
C LEU A 220 -13.05 -6.61 6.74
N ASP A 221 -12.52 -7.76 6.36
CA ASP A 221 -12.51 -8.93 7.25
C ASP A 221 -11.34 -8.81 8.25
N PRO A 222 -11.45 -9.39 9.45
CA PRO A 222 -10.34 -9.50 10.39
C PRO A 222 -9.07 -10.09 9.77
N GLY A 223 -7.91 -9.50 10.06
CA GLY A 223 -6.60 -9.99 9.66
C GLY A 223 -6.09 -11.14 10.54
N LEU A 224 -4.87 -11.60 10.24
CA LEU A 224 -4.27 -12.76 10.91
C LEU A 224 -4.07 -12.55 12.42
N ASN A 225 -3.66 -11.34 12.82
CA ASN A 225 -3.34 -10.96 14.19
C ASN A 225 -4.42 -10.06 14.79
N HIS A 226 -5.65 -10.08 14.26
CA HIS A 226 -6.75 -9.20 14.71
C HIS A 226 -7.08 -9.38 16.21
N GLY A 227 -6.88 -10.58 16.75
CA GLY A 227 -7.06 -10.84 18.18
C GLY A 227 -6.01 -10.17 19.07
N GLU A 228 -4.84 -9.82 18.53
CA GLU A 228 -3.75 -9.14 19.24
C GLU A 228 -3.81 -7.62 19.04
N ASP A 229 -4.12 -7.17 17.82
CA ASP A 229 -4.38 -5.78 17.49
C ASP A 229 -5.62 -5.68 16.62
N ALA A 230 -6.71 -5.11 17.16
CA ALA A 230 -7.99 -4.95 16.46
C ALA A 230 -7.92 -4.04 15.21
N ARG A 231 -6.77 -3.42 14.94
CA ARG A 231 -6.49 -2.68 13.70
C ARG A 231 -5.94 -3.57 12.59
N ASP A 232 -5.67 -4.85 12.85
CA ASP A 232 -5.16 -5.78 11.84
C ASP A 232 -6.32 -6.31 11.00
N TRP A 233 -6.38 -5.88 9.74
CA TRP A 233 -7.44 -6.20 8.81
C TRP A 233 -6.86 -6.95 7.61
N ALA A 234 -7.63 -7.88 7.05
CA ALA A 234 -7.31 -8.54 5.80
C ALA A 234 -7.36 -7.53 4.63
N MET A 235 -6.74 -7.90 3.50
CA MET A 235 -6.82 -7.11 2.26
C MET A 235 -8.28 -6.82 1.86
N ALA A 236 -8.49 -5.69 1.20
CA ALA A 236 -9.79 -5.33 0.66
C ALA A 236 -10.26 -6.38 -0.38
N LYS A 237 -11.58 -6.55 -0.51
CA LYS A 237 -12.19 -7.42 -1.51
C LYS A 237 -12.45 -6.67 -2.80
N MET A 238 -12.46 -7.40 -3.91
CA MET A 238 -12.88 -6.90 -5.21
C MET A 238 -13.43 -8.04 -6.07
N CYS A 239 -14.11 -7.67 -7.14
CA CYS A 239 -14.40 -8.57 -8.25
C CYS A 239 -14.01 -7.87 -9.57
N PHE A 240 -13.56 -8.62 -10.58
CA PHE A 240 -13.27 -8.04 -11.89
C PHE A 240 -13.66 -8.93 -13.07
N SER A 241 -13.87 -8.29 -14.22
CA SER A 241 -14.15 -8.93 -15.51
C SER A 241 -13.10 -8.52 -16.54
N ILE A 242 -12.96 -9.34 -17.59
CA ILE A 242 -12.03 -9.12 -18.70
C ILE A 242 -12.86 -9.09 -19.98
N ASN A 243 -12.74 -8.02 -20.78
CA ASN A 243 -13.56 -7.80 -21.97
C ASN A 243 -15.06 -7.91 -21.69
N ASP A 244 -15.48 -7.43 -20.51
CA ASP A 244 -16.86 -7.49 -20.02
C ASP A 244 -17.41 -8.92 -19.87
N GLU A 245 -16.52 -9.92 -19.86
CA GLU A 245 -16.82 -11.34 -19.67
C GLU A 245 -16.25 -11.87 -18.37
N GLY A 246 -16.98 -12.86 -17.83
CA GLY A 246 -16.59 -13.58 -16.62
C GLY A 246 -16.62 -12.73 -15.36
N ARG A 247 -16.32 -13.39 -14.25
CA ARG A 247 -16.28 -12.79 -12.93
C ARG A 247 -15.19 -13.47 -12.11
N ASN A 248 -14.29 -12.67 -11.56
CA ASN A 248 -13.14 -13.12 -10.81
C ASN A 248 -13.15 -12.42 -9.44
N ASP A 249 -13.56 -13.14 -8.42
CA ASP A 249 -13.78 -12.60 -7.07
C ASP A 249 -12.53 -12.86 -6.22
N GLY A 250 -12.01 -11.83 -5.58
CA GLY A 250 -10.75 -11.97 -4.87
C GLY A 250 -10.35 -10.76 -4.04
N THR A 251 -9.04 -10.57 -3.91
CA THR A 251 -8.47 -9.53 -3.06
C THR A 251 -7.83 -8.41 -3.88
N LEU A 252 -7.84 -7.23 -3.29
CA LEU A 252 -7.33 -6.00 -3.83
C LEU A 252 -6.17 -5.49 -2.97
N LEU A 253 -5.10 -5.11 -3.64
CA LEU A 253 -4.07 -4.24 -3.12
C LEU A 253 -4.02 -2.96 -3.94
N VAL A 254 -4.26 -1.80 -3.30
CA VAL A 254 -3.90 -0.51 -3.90
C VAL A 254 -2.48 -0.19 -3.47
N ASP A 255 -1.53 -0.26 -4.39
CA ASP A 255 -0.10 -0.23 -4.11
C ASP A 255 0.54 1.03 -4.71
N THR A 256 0.97 1.93 -3.84
CA THR A 256 1.64 3.18 -4.24
C THR A 256 3.11 2.97 -4.62
N GLY A 257 3.74 1.89 -4.15
CA GLY A 257 5.12 1.51 -4.45
C GLY A 257 5.35 1.10 -5.92
N VAL A 258 4.33 0.61 -6.63
CA VAL A 258 4.45 0.20 -8.05
C VAL A 258 3.54 0.98 -9.00
N ALA A 259 3.93 1.13 -10.27
CA ALA A 259 3.09 1.78 -11.30
C ALA A 259 2.40 0.78 -12.23
N GLN A 260 2.90 -0.45 -12.26
CA GLN A 260 2.28 -1.54 -12.98
C GLN A 260 1.18 -2.17 -12.14
N MET A 261 0.21 -2.76 -12.83
CA MET A 261 -0.76 -3.65 -12.21
C MET A 261 -0.26 -5.08 -12.24
N TYR A 262 -0.50 -5.84 -11.17
CA TYR A 262 -0.45 -7.30 -11.21
C TYR A 262 -1.88 -7.81 -11.20
N ILE A 263 -2.22 -8.69 -12.14
CA ILE A 263 -3.56 -9.28 -12.24
C ILE A 263 -3.46 -10.79 -12.25
N ARG A 264 -4.35 -11.44 -11.50
CA ARG A 264 -4.52 -12.88 -11.45
C ARG A 264 -6.01 -13.18 -11.54
N ALA A 265 -6.40 -13.94 -12.56
CA ALA A 265 -7.76 -14.41 -12.77
C ALA A 265 -7.95 -15.80 -12.15
N GLU A 266 -9.20 -16.26 -12.15
CA GLU A 266 -9.54 -17.64 -11.80
C GLU A 266 -8.78 -18.64 -12.69
N ARG A 267 -8.61 -19.87 -12.18
CA ARG A 267 -7.80 -20.92 -12.83
C ARG A 267 -8.14 -21.14 -14.31
N ASP A 268 -9.42 -21.11 -14.63
CA ASP A 268 -9.94 -21.43 -15.96
C ASP A 268 -10.27 -20.19 -16.80
N VAL A 269 -9.91 -18.99 -16.32
CA VAL A 269 -10.11 -17.73 -17.04
C VAL A 269 -8.80 -17.31 -17.71
N SER A 270 -8.83 -17.23 -19.04
CA SER A 270 -7.68 -16.79 -19.84
C SER A 270 -7.62 -15.26 -19.90
N ILE A 271 -6.50 -14.69 -19.44
CA ILE A 271 -6.18 -13.28 -19.68
C ILE A 271 -5.53 -13.16 -21.07
N PRO A 272 -6.03 -12.33 -22.00
CA PRO A 272 -5.36 -12.10 -23.27
C PRO A 272 -3.95 -11.54 -23.04
N THR A 273 -2.93 -12.21 -23.56
CA THR A 273 -1.53 -11.81 -23.34
C THR A 273 -0.72 -11.72 -24.62
N VAL A 274 0.37 -10.95 -24.53
CA VAL A 274 1.39 -10.81 -25.56
C VAL A 274 2.77 -10.96 -24.90
N VAL A 275 3.73 -11.49 -25.66
CA VAL A 275 5.13 -11.57 -25.25
C VAL A 275 5.91 -10.53 -26.03
N ILE A 276 6.56 -9.62 -25.33
CA ILE A 276 7.31 -8.50 -25.91
C ILE A 276 8.76 -8.50 -25.42
N PRO A 277 9.69 -7.86 -26.14
CA PRO A 277 11.02 -7.55 -25.60
C PRO A 277 10.90 -6.83 -24.26
N ASN A 278 11.75 -7.17 -23.30
CA ASN A 278 11.72 -6.53 -21.99
C ASN A 278 12.06 -5.03 -22.12
N PRO A 279 11.13 -4.13 -21.77
CA PRO A 279 11.40 -2.70 -21.88
C PRO A 279 12.40 -2.20 -20.83
N ASN A 280 12.71 -2.99 -19.80
CA ASN A 280 13.77 -2.68 -18.85
C ASN A 280 15.13 -3.15 -19.42
N PRO A 281 16.04 -2.24 -19.83
CA PRO A 281 17.35 -2.62 -20.37
C PRO A 281 18.24 -3.30 -19.34
N ASN A 282 18.01 -3.04 -18.05
CA ASN A 282 18.69 -3.68 -16.92
C ASN A 282 17.95 -4.94 -16.44
N GLY A 283 16.90 -5.36 -17.14
CA GLY A 283 16.14 -6.56 -16.82
C GLY A 283 16.90 -7.82 -17.21
N HIS A 284 16.80 -8.87 -16.38
CA HIS A 284 17.52 -10.13 -16.60
C HIS A 284 16.84 -11.04 -17.62
N THR A 285 15.56 -10.82 -17.90
CA THR A 285 14.81 -11.57 -18.91
C THR A 285 14.75 -10.78 -20.21
N LYS A 286 15.03 -11.43 -21.35
CA LYS A 286 14.97 -10.78 -22.68
C LYS A 286 13.55 -10.49 -23.14
N MET A 287 12.61 -11.36 -22.77
CA MET A 287 11.20 -11.28 -23.14
C MET A 287 10.34 -11.28 -21.87
N VAL A 288 9.21 -10.57 -21.93
CA VAL A 288 8.26 -10.49 -20.81
C VAL A 288 6.83 -10.63 -21.31
N LYS A 289 6.01 -11.29 -20.50
CA LYS A 289 4.57 -11.44 -20.73
C LYS A 289 3.84 -10.19 -20.22
N ARG A 290 2.88 -9.69 -21.00
CA ARG A 290 2.00 -8.56 -20.66
C ARG A 290 0.57 -8.87 -21.07
N VAL A 291 -0.41 -8.21 -20.46
CA VAL A 291 -1.78 -8.22 -21.00
C VAL A 291 -1.79 -7.50 -22.35
N LYS A 292 -2.55 -8.04 -23.31
CA LYS A 292 -2.58 -7.54 -24.68
C LYS A 292 -3.27 -6.17 -24.74
N PRO A 293 -2.72 -5.17 -25.47
CA PRO A 293 -3.44 -3.92 -25.73
C PRO A 293 -4.82 -4.16 -26.36
N GLY A 294 -5.80 -3.32 -26.02
CA GLY A 294 -7.20 -3.47 -26.38
C GLY A 294 -8.02 -4.36 -25.42
N THR A 295 -7.39 -4.96 -24.40
CA THR A 295 -8.12 -5.72 -23.37
C THR A 295 -8.80 -4.75 -22.40
N ASN A 296 -10.12 -4.82 -22.29
CA ASN A 296 -10.87 -4.05 -21.29
C ASN A 296 -10.81 -4.77 -19.93
N ILE A 297 -10.51 -4.03 -18.86
CA ILE A 297 -10.52 -4.54 -17.49
C ILE A 297 -11.47 -3.68 -16.68
N THR A 298 -12.50 -4.31 -16.10
CA THR A 298 -13.46 -3.65 -15.22
C THR A 298 -13.33 -4.22 -13.82
N VAL A 299 -13.14 -3.36 -12.82
CA VAL A 299 -12.96 -3.76 -11.42
C VAL A 299 -14.05 -3.10 -10.57
N GLY A 300 -14.74 -3.91 -9.78
CA GLY A 300 -15.74 -3.49 -8.81
C GLY A 300 -15.31 -3.76 -7.37
N PHE A 301 -15.64 -2.84 -6.47
CA PHE A 301 -15.25 -2.88 -5.07
C PHE A 301 -16.47 -2.81 -4.16
N PRO A 302 -16.74 -3.80 -3.30
CA PRO A 302 -16.07 -5.09 -3.20
C PRO A 302 -16.52 -6.09 -4.26
N SER A 303 -17.53 -5.75 -5.08
CA SER A 303 -18.11 -6.61 -6.10
C SER A 303 -18.49 -5.87 -7.38
N LEU A 304 -18.79 -6.61 -8.46
CA LEU A 304 -19.31 -6.05 -9.71
C LEU A 304 -20.82 -5.79 -9.68
N ASP A 305 -21.59 -6.54 -8.88
CA ASP A 305 -23.06 -6.42 -8.85
C ASP A 305 -23.52 -5.21 -8.02
N GLN A 306 -22.85 -4.96 -6.90
CA GLN A 306 -23.17 -3.89 -5.97
C GLN A 306 -21.88 -3.20 -5.48
N PRO A 307 -21.12 -2.58 -6.40
CA PRO A 307 -19.91 -1.87 -6.03
C PRO A 307 -20.23 -0.67 -5.14
N ALA A 308 -19.50 -0.53 -4.03
CA ALA A 308 -19.26 0.77 -3.40
C ALA A 308 -18.58 1.74 -4.38
N THR A 309 -17.70 1.23 -5.25
CA THR A 309 -17.19 1.95 -6.43
C THR A 309 -16.65 0.96 -7.47
N SER A 310 -16.54 1.38 -8.72
CA SER A 310 -15.93 0.62 -9.80
C SER A 310 -15.12 1.54 -10.70
N TYR A 311 -14.16 0.96 -11.42
CA TYR A 311 -13.46 1.64 -12.52
C TYR A 311 -13.16 0.65 -13.63
N SER A 312 -12.96 1.17 -14.83
CA SER A 312 -12.50 0.39 -15.97
C SER A 312 -11.42 1.13 -16.74
N PHE A 313 -10.62 0.38 -17.49
CA PHE A 313 -9.66 0.92 -18.44
C PHE A 313 -9.39 -0.14 -19.52
N VAL A 314 -8.99 0.33 -20.69
CA VAL A 314 -8.53 -0.53 -21.78
C VAL A 314 -7.00 -0.46 -21.83
N VAL A 315 -6.35 -1.61 -21.82
CA VAL A 315 -4.89 -1.71 -21.88
C VAL A 315 -4.37 -1.06 -23.16
N GLY A 316 -3.43 -0.13 -23.05
CA GLY A 316 -2.78 0.57 -24.15
C GLY A 316 -3.44 1.89 -24.56
N GLU A 317 -4.55 2.30 -23.96
CA GLU A 317 -5.23 3.57 -24.29
C GLU A 317 -4.55 4.81 -23.68
N LYS A 318 -3.71 4.60 -22.66
CA LYS A 318 -2.93 5.62 -21.94
C LYS A 318 -3.81 6.62 -21.19
N SER A 319 -4.93 6.16 -20.62
CA SER A 319 -5.67 6.97 -19.65
C SER A 319 -4.85 7.19 -18.38
N LEU A 320 -5.14 8.25 -17.61
CA LEU A 320 -4.37 8.56 -16.40
C LEU A 320 -4.49 7.46 -15.32
N ILE A 321 -5.65 6.80 -15.22
CA ILE A 321 -5.90 5.72 -14.26
C ILE A 321 -5.28 4.39 -14.71
N GLU A 322 -4.95 4.25 -16.00
CA GLU A 322 -4.33 3.04 -16.52
C GLU A 322 -2.94 2.84 -15.90
N PRO A 323 -2.61 1.64 -15.39
CA PRO A 323 -1.25 1.32 -14.94
C PRO A 323 -0.24 1.39 -16.10
N ASN A 324 1.04 1.62 -15.82
CA ASN A 324 2.07 1.71 -16.88
C ASN A 324 2.13 0.47 -17.79
N TYR A 325 1.79 -0.68 -17.22
CA TYR A 325 1.48 -1.92 -17.92
C TYR A 325 0.78 -2.87 -16.97
N VAL A 326 0.16 -3.91 -17.51
CA VAL A 326 -0.48 -4.98 -16.71
C VAL A 326 0.33 -6.26 -16.82
N PHE A 327 0.77 -6.78 -15.68
CA PHE A 327 1.51 -8.02 -15.53
C PHE A 327 0.54 -9.17 -15.18
N PRO A 328 0.34 -10.14 -16.09
CA PRO A 328 -0.50 -11.31 -15.83
C PRO A 328 0.27 -12.32 -14.97
N GLN A 329 -0.20 -12.55 -13.74
CA GLN A 329 0.32 -13.58 -12.85
C GLN A 329 -0.25 -14.96 -13.22
N LEU A 330 0.45 -16.02 -12.78
CA LEU A 330 -0.04 -17.38 -12.94
C LEU A 330 -1.32 -17.60 -12.12
N PRO A 331 -2.33 -18.30 -12.65
CA PRO A 331 -3.64 -18.45 -12.00
C PRO A 331 -3.65 -19.58 -10.95
N GLU A 332 -2.51 -19.87 -10.32
CA GLU A 332 -2.32 -20.95 -9.33
C GLU A 332 -2.84 -20.56 -7.92
N HIS A 333 -3.32 -19.34 -7.77
CA HIS A 333 -3.80 -18.75 -6.52
C HIS A 333 -5.10 -17.97 -6.77
N PRO A 334 -5.92 -17.73 -5.74
CA PRO A 334 -7.20 -17.04 -5.87
C PRO A 334 -7.07 -15.69 -6.59
N PRO A 335 -8.12 -15.19 -7.25
CA PRO A 335 -8.06 -13.92 -7.97
C PRO A 335 -7.49 -12.76 -7.15
N TYR A 336 -6.76 -11.89 -7.82
CA TYR A 336 -6.03 -10.81 -7.18
C TYR A 336 -5.74 -9.68 -8.15
N ILE A 337 -5.87 -8.43 -7.67
CA ILE A 337 -5.32 -7.26 -8.34
C ILE A 337 -4.45 -6.50 -7.35
N ASN A 338 -3.24 -6.19 -7.78
CA ASN A 338 -2.50 -5.02 -7.33
C ASN A 338 -2.71 -3.92 -8.38
N THR A 339 -3.33 -2.81 -8.03
CA THR A 339 -3.69 -1.76 -9.02
C THR A 339 -2.48 -0.97 -9.52
N GLY A 340 -1.41 -0.95 -8.75
CA GLY A 340 -0.41 0.10 -8.80
C GLY A 340 -0.98 1.48 -8.41
N ARG A 341 -0.10 2.48 -8.46
CA ARG A 341 -0.37 3.82 -7.95
C ARG A 341 -1.28 4.65 -8.85
N ASN A 342 -1.35 4.34 -10.14
CA ASN A 342 -2.10 5.15 -11.11
C ASN A 342 -3.60 5.21 -10.81
N LEU A 343 -4.15 4.26 -10.03
CA LEU A 343 -5.50 4.34 -9.48
C LEU A 343 -5.79 5.70 -8.83
N LEU A 344 -4.79 6.30 -8.18
CA LEU A 344 -4.95 7.55 -7.47
C LEU A 344 -5.31 8.74 -8.38
N PHE A 345 -5.00 8.67 -9.68
CA PHE A 345 -5.45 9.70 -10.64
C PHE A 345 -6.96 9.76 -10.81
N GLY A 346 -7.68 8.67 -10.53
CA GLY A 346 -9.14 8.66 -10.55
C GLY A 346 -9.80 8.63 -9.18
N TYR A 347 -9.07 8.24 -8.12
CA TYR A 347 -9.65 8.06 -6.78
C TYR A 347 -8.71 8.46 -5.65
N SER A 348 -9.22 9.14 -4.62
CA SER A 348 -8.60 9.08 -3.30
C SER A 348 -9.00 7.76 -2.62
N ILE A 349 -8.09 7.18 -1.82
CA ILE A 349 -8.37 6.00 -0.98
C ILE A 349 -8.36 6.38 0.50
N ALA A 350 -9.13 5.68 1.32
CA ALA A 350 -9.17 5.84 2.78
C ALA A 350 -9.12 4.49 3.48
N PHE A 351 -8.30 4.38 4.53
CA PHE A 351 -8.27 3.24 5.44
C PHE A 351 -8.66 3.67 6.85
N ASP A 352 -9.76 3.14 7.36
CA ASP A 352 -10.24 3.30 8.75
C ASP A 352 -9.87 2.06 9.56
N ALA A 353 -8.69 2.11 10.19
CA ALA A 353 -8.15 0.99 10.95
C ALA A 353 -8.96 0.67 12.21
N VAL A 354 -9.69 1.65 12.76
CA VAL A 354 -10.49 1.45 13.98
C VAL A 354 -11.79 0.69 13.68
N ARG A 355 -12.37 0.87 12.49
CA ARG A 355 -13.63 0.20 12.11
C ARG A 355 -13.50 -0.87 11.04
N GLY A 356 -12.29 -1.10 10.52
CA GLY A 356 -12.06 -2.07 9.46
C GLY A 356 -12.80 -1.69 8.20
N ARG A 357 -12.54 -0.50 7.68
CA ARG A 357 -13.17 -0.05 6.43
C ARG A 357 -12.12 0.46 5.47
N PHE A 358 -12.26 0.08 4.20
CA PHE A 358 -11.51 0.65 3.10
C PHE A 358 -12.48 1.35 2.16
N GLY A 359 -12.14 2.54 1.71
CA GLY A 359 -13.07 3.35 0.94
C GLY A 359 -12.40 4.15 -0.16
N PHE A 360 -13.23 4.56 -1.11
CA PHE A 360 -12.82 5.32 -2.27
C PHE A 360 -13.66 6.58 -2.40
N ARG A 361 -13.04 7.63 -2.92
CA ARG A 361 -13.71 8.86 -3.33
C ARG A 361 -13.19 9.23 -4.72
N PRO A 362 -14.04 9.31 -5.75
CA PRO A 362 -13.61 9.77 -7.07
C PRO A 362 -12.92 11.13 -6.98
N VAL A 363 -11.81 11.29 -7.69
CA VAL A 363 -11.24 12.60 -7.97
C VAL A 363 -12.23 13.27 -8.91
N GLY A 364 -12.94 14.29 -8.44
CA GLY A 364 -13.87 15.02 -9.30
C GLY A 364 -13.09 15.61 -10.47
N ASN A 365 -13.65 15.57 -11.68
CA ASN A 365 -13.33 16.60 -12.65
C ASN A 365 -13.63 17.92 -11.95
N HIS A 366 -12.60 18.67 -11.54
CA HIS A 366 -12.74 20.10 -11.35
C HIS A 366 -13.02 20.72 -12.73
N GLY A 367 -14.19 20.41 -13.29
CA GLY A 367 -14.81 21.26 -14.28
C GLY A 367 -15.03 22.59 -13.58
N SER A 368 -14.23 23.57 -13.97
CA SER A 368 -14.59 24.98 -13.94
C SER A 368 -15.50 25.38 -12.78
N SER A 369 -14.91 25.55 -11.60
CA SER A 369 -15.39 26.54 -10.64
C SER A 369 -14.47 27.74 -10.72
N SER A 370 -14.53 28.42 -11.86
CA SER A 370 -14.37 29.86 -11.91
C SER A 370 -15.57 30.52 -11.20
N VAL A 371 -15.31 31.73 -10.70
CA VAL A 371 -16.27 32.74 -10.20
C VAL A 371 -16.66 32.48 -8.73
N LEU A 372 -16.37 33.33 -7.72
CA LEU A 372 -15.94 34.74 -7.63
C LEU A 372 -15.21 34.92 -6.29
#